data_AF-A0A1G0LVD5-F1
#
_entry.id   AF-A0A1G0LVD5-F1
#
_cell.length_a   1.000
_cell.length_b   1.000
_cell.length_c   1.000
_cell.angle_alpha   90.00
_cell.angle_beta   90.00
_cell.angle_gamma   90.00
#
_symmetry.space_group_name_H-M   'P 1'
#
loop_
_entity.id
_entity.type
_entity.pdbx_description
1 polymer ?
#
loop_
_entity_poly.entity_id
_entity_poly.type
_entity_poly.pdbx_seq_one_letter_code
_entity_poly.pdbx_strand_id
1 'polypeptide(L)'
;MSDETYDPARINQLLGMLRGLATRIQQLDAEGRLLQETPALLRELGEIRRELFQYEVRSTFDTPDAAESRRIVDEARDNWVPDDNPDDDEEEPWRRGE
;
A
#
# COMPACT_ATOMS: atom_id res chain seq x y z
N MET A 1 14.49 2.89 1.10
CA MET A 1 13.52 2.00 0.45
C MET A 1 13.26 2.52 -0.96
N SER A 2 13.46 1.68 -1.98
CA SER A 2 13.40 2.04 -3.40
C SER A 2 11.98 2.43 -3.82
N ASP A 3 11.91 3.35 -4.78
CA ASP A 3 10.68 3.83 -5.42
C ASP A 3 10.04 2.72 -6.29
N GLU A 4 9.51 1.69 -5.62
CA GLU A 4 8.93 0.46 -6.21
C GLU A 4 7.59 0.70 -6.94
N THR A 5 7.07 1.91 -6.90
CA THR A 5 5.73 2.22 -7.42
C THR A 5 5.70 2.24 -8.94
N TYR A 6 6.76 2.72 -9.58
CA TYR A 6 6.90 2.77 -11.04
C TYR A 6 7.72 1.61 -11.60
N ASP A 7 8.05 0.62 -10.76
CA ASP A 7 8.76 -0.56 -11.20
C ASP A 7 7.98 -1.23 -12.37
N PRO A 8 8.61 -1.42 -13.54
CA PRO A 8 8.03 -2.17 -14.64
C PRO A 8 7.47 -3.53 -14.21
N ALA A 9 8.04 -4.17 -13.19
CA ALA A 9 7.50 -5.43 -12.65
C ALA A 9 6.09 -5.25 -12.06
N ARG A 10 5.85 -4.16 -11.32
CA ARG A 10 4.54 -3.88 -10.71
C ARG A 10 3.49 -3.53 -11.75
N ILE A 11 3.85 -2.79 -12.80
CA ILE A 11 2.97 -2.52 -13.95
C ILE A 11 2.57 -3.83 -14.63
N ASN A 12 3.54 -4.71 -14.90
CA ASN A 12 3.29 -6.01 -15.51
C ASN A 12 2.38 -6.89 -14.63
N GLN A 13 2.55 -6.83 -13.31
CA GLN A 13 1.69 -7.54 -12.37
C GLN A 13 0.24 -7.06 -12.45
N LEU A 14 -0.02 -5.74 -12.42
CA LEU A 14 -1.37 -5.17 -12.54
C LEU A 14 -2.04 -5.56 -13.86
N LEU A 15 -1.30 -5.46 -14.97
CA LEU A 15 -1.78 -5.92 -16.27
C LEU A 15 -2.11 -7.41 -16.27
N GLY A 16 -1.30 -8.23 -15.59
CA GLY A 16 -1.54 -9.65 -15.40
C GLY A 16 -2.84 -9.92 -14.65
N MET A 17 -3.08 -9.22 -13.55
CA MET A 17 -4.31 -9.37 -12.76
C MET A 17 -5.55 -9.00 -13.58
N LEU A 18 -5.52 -7.89 -14.33
CA LEU A 18 -6.62 -7.46 -15.19
C LEU A 18 -6.93 -8.45 -16.31
N ARG A 19 -5.88 -8.95 -16.99
CA ARG A 19 -6.03 -9.97 -18.04
C ARG A 19 -6.52 -11.31 -17.48
N GLY A 20 -6.06 -11.67 -16.29
CA GLY A 20 -6.52 -12.85 -15.55
C GLY A 20 -8.02 -12.78 -15.26
N LEU A 21 -8.48 -11.67 -14.68
CA LEU A 21 -9.91 -11.45 -14.41
C LEU A 21 -10.74 -11.52 -15.70
N ALA A 22 -10.30 -10.87 -16.77
CA ALA A 22 -11.00 -10.90 -18.06
C ALA A 22 -11.10 -12.33 -18.62
N THR A 23 -10.00 -13.10 -18.55
CA THR A 23 -9.97 -14.50 -18.99
C THR A 23 -10.95 -15.35 -18.19
N ARG A 24 -11.00 -15.17 -16.87
CA ARG A 24 -11.90 -15.90 -15.98
C ARG A 24 -13.37 -15.58 -16.26
N ILE A 25 -13.71 -14.32 -16.49
CA ILE A 25 -15.07 -13.90 -16.87
C ILE A 25 -15.50 -14.60 -18.17
N GLN A 26 -14.63 -14.60 -19.19
CA GLN A 26 -14.94 -15.26 -20.47
C GLN A 26 -15.13 -16.77 -20.33
N GLN A 27 -14.30 -17.44 -19.51
CA GLN A 27 -14.46 -18.88 -19.25
C GLN A 27 -15.80 -19.18 -18.57
N LEU A 28 -16.15 -18.42 -17.53
CA LEU A 28 -17.40 -18.62 -16.80
C LEU A 28 -18.63 -18.33 -17.65
N ASP A 29 -18.55 -17.36 -18.55
CA ASP A 29 -19.60 -17.07 -19.53
C ASP A 29 -19.78 -18.23 -20.52
N ALA A 30 -18.67 -18.75 -21.07
CA ALA A 30 -18.69 -19.91 -21.96
C ALA A 30 -19.24 -21.18 -21.29
N GLU A 31 -19.04 -21.33 -19.97
CA GLU A 31 -19.58 -22.42 -19.17
C GLU A 31 -21.05 -22.21 -18.73
N GLY A 32 -21.64 -21.02 -18.95
CA GLY A 32 -22.96 -20.66 -18.46
C GLY A 32 -23.03 -20.51 -16.93
N ARG A 33 -21.87 -20.31 -16.29
CA ARG A 33 -21.69 -20.25 -14.82
C ARG A 33 -21.39 -18.85 -14.30
N LEU A 34 -21.37 -17.84 -15.16
CA LEU A 34 -21.00 -16.47 -14.81
C LEU A 34 -21.71 -15.93 -13.56
N LEU A 35 -23.03 -16.15 -13.46
CA LEU A 35 -23.81 -15.70 -12.30
C LEU A 35 -23.59 -16.56 -11.04
N GLN A 36 -23.22 -17.83 -11.20
CA GLN A 36 -23.01 -18.76 -10.07
C GLN A 36 -21.74 -18.41 -9.29
N GLU A 37 -20.73 -17.86 -9.99
CA GLU A 37 -19.44 -17.49 -9.40
C GLU A 37 -19.33 -15.99 -9.07
N THR A 38 -20.45 -15.26 -9.06
CA THR A 38 -20.50 -13.81 -8.78
C THR A 38 -19.74 -13.41 -7.50
N PRO A 39 -19.88 -14.11 -6.35
CA PRO A 39 -19.16 -13.73 -5.13
C PRO A 39 -17.63 -13.83 -5.26
N ALA A 40 -17.13 -14.79 -6.04
CA ALA A 40 -15.71 -14.95 -6.29
C ALA A 40 -15.17 -13.83 -7.20
N LEU A 41 -15.92 -13.48 -8.25
CA LEU A 41 -15.59 -12.38 -9.15
C LEU A 41 -15.55 -11.03 -8.44
N LEU A 42 -16.51 -10.77 -7.54
CA LEU A 42 -16.53 -9.53 -6.75
C LEU A 42 -15.34 -9.41 -5.79
N ARG A 43 -14.91 -10.53 -5.19
CA ARG A 43 -13.71 -10.56 -4.34
C ARG A 43 -12.46 -10.23 -5.15
N GLU A 44 -12.29 -10.88 -6.30
CA GLU A 44 -11.14 -10.67 -7.19
C GLU A 44 -11.09 -9.23 -7.73
N LEU A 45 -12.24 -8.68 -8.11
CA LEU A 45 -12.36 -7.27 -8.51
C LEU A 45 -12.00 -6.31 -7.36
N GLY A 46 -12.35 -6.66 -6.12
CA GLY A 46 -11.99 -5.90 -4.92
C GLY A 46 -10.47 -5.80 -4.72
N GLU A 47 -9.77 -6.93 -4.86
CA GLU A 47 -8.30 -6.96 -4.77
C GLU A 47 -7.64 -6.16 -5.90
N ILE A 48 -8.11 -6.34 -7.13
CA ILE A 48 -7.62 -5.57 -8.29
C ILE A 48 -7.84 -4.07 -8.09
N ARG A 49 -9.02 -3.66 -7.60
CA ARG A 49 -9.33 -2.27 -7.32
C ARG A 49 -8.38 -1.69 -6.27
N ARG A 50 -8.09 -2.43 -5.19
CA ARG A 50 -7.16 -2.01 -4.15
C ARG A 50 -5.76 -1.77 -4.72
N GLU A 51 -5.27 -2.68 -5.56
CA GLU A 51 -3.94 -2.56 -6.17
C GLU A 51 -3.86 -1.41 -7.18
N LEU A 52 -4.90 -1.22 -8.01
CA LEU A 52 -4.99 -0.07 -8.90
C LEU A 52 -5.03 1.26 -8.14
N PHE A 53 -5.75 1.32 -7.02
CA PHE A 53 -5.79 2.52 -6.19
C PHE A 53 -4.41 2.85 -5.59
N GLN A 54 -3.66 1.84 -5.12
CA GLN A 54 -2.30 2.06 -4.64
C GLN A 54 -1.39 2.62 -5.75
N TYR A 55 -1.54 2.11 -6.97
CA TYR A 55 -0.82 2.59 -8.14
C TYR A 55 -1.21 4.02 -8.50
N GLU A 56 -2.52 4.33 -8.57
CA GLU A 56 -3.03 5.64 -8.96
C GLU A 56 -2.73 6.73 -7.92
N VAL A 57 -2.91 6.44 -6.62
CA VAL A 57 -2.62 7.39 -5.55
C VAL A 57 -1.14 7.75 -5.54
N ARG A 58 -0.25 6.77 -5.67
CA ARG A 58 1.19 7.09 -5.72
C ARG A 58 1.58 7.73 -7.05
N SER A 59 0.94 7.35 -8.16
CA SER A 59 1.11 8.04 -9.45
C SER A 59 0.70 9.51 -9.42
N THR A 60 -0.24 9.88 -8.54
CA THR A 60 -0.82 11.24 -8.47
C THR A 60 -0.22 12.09 -7.34
N PHE A 61 0.21 11.46 -6.24
CA PHE A 61 0.58 12.16 -5.00
C PHE A 61 2.04 11.95 -4.54
N ASP A 62 2.84 11.07 -5.18
CA ASP A 62 4.31 11.13 -5.01
C ASP A 62 4.86 12.29 -5.84
N THR A 63 4.68 13.51 -5.34
CA THR A 63 5.46 14.67 -5.77
C THR A 63 6.88 14.57 -5.19
N PRO A 64 7.89 15.21 -5.80
CA PRO A 64 9.26 15.23 -5.28
C PRO A 64 9.34 15.58 -3.78
N ASP A 65 8.51 16.52 -3.35
CA ASP A 65 8.46 17.01 -1.96
C ASP A 65 7.96 15.95 -0.96
N ALA A 66 7.03 15.07 -1.38
CA ALA A 66 6.53 13.98 -0.55
C ALA A 66 7.56 12.85 -0.42
N ALA A 67 8.32 12.58 -1.47
CA ALA A 67 9.45 11.65 -1.45
C ALA A 67 10.60 12.18 -0.57
N GLU A 68 10.90 13.48 -0.63
CA GLU A 68 11.89 14.13 0.24
C GLU A 68 11.46 14.11 1.71
N SER A 69 10.20 14.43 2.00
CA SER A 69 9.66 14.36 3.37
C SER A 69 9.75 12.96 3.96
N ARG A 70 9.45 11.91 3.17
CA ARG A 70 9.64 10.51 3.60
C ARG A 70 11.11 10.17 3.84
N ARG A 71 12.01 10.63 2.98
CA ARG A 71 13.45 10.42 3.13
C ARG A 71 13.96 11.02 4.44
N ILE A 72 13.53 12.25 4.76
CA ILE A 72 13.89 12.93 6.01
C ILE A 72 13.37 12.17 7.23
N VAL A 73 12.13 11.68 7.18
CA VAL A 73 11.54 10.90 8.29
C VAL A 73 12.24 9.55 8.46
N ASP A 74 12.55 8.85 7.37
CA ASP A 74 13.29 7.58 7.44
C ASP A 74 14.72 7.79 7.96
N GLU A 75 15.43 8.84 7.51
CA GLU A 75 16.77 9.20 8.01
C GLU A 75 16.74 9.57 9.50
N ALA A 76 15.73 10.33 9.93
CA ALA A 76 15.54 10.67 11.33
C ALA A 76 15.22 9.43 12.17
N ARG A 77 14.46 8.46 11.65
CA ARG A 77 14.17 7.20 12.34
C ARG A 77 15.41 6.32 12.47
N ASP A 78 16.24 6.22 11.43
CA ASP A 78 17.45 5.40 11.46
C ASP A 78 18.53 6.01 12.37
N ASN A 79 18.55 7.34 12.52
CA ASN A 79 19.41 8.06 13.46
C ASN A 79 18.78 8.26 14.85
N TRP A 80 17.55 7.78 15.08
CA TRP A 80 16.90 7.88 16.37
C TRP A 80 17.45 6.80 17.31
N VAL A 81 18.33 7.21 18.21
CA VAL A 81 18.77 6.42 19.36
C VAL A 81 17.82 6.74 20.50
N PRO A 82 17.06 5.77 21.05
CA PRO A 82 16.32 5.99 22.29
C PRO A 82 17.32 6.39 23.37
N ASP A 83 17.08 7.50 24.05
CA ASP A 83 17.84 7.90 25.22
C ASP A 83 17.44 6.97 26.38
N ASP A 84 18.03 5.77 26.42
CA ASP A 84 17.94 4.85 27.56
C ASP A 84 18.90 5.36 28.65
N ASN A 85 18.64 6.55 29.19
CA ASN A 85 19.18 6.96 30.48
C ASN A 85 18.13 6.65 31.56
N PRO A 86 18.26 5.53 32.30
CA PRO A 86 17.33 5.19 33.38
C PRO A 86 17.50 6.05 34.65
N ASP A 87 18.41 7.04 34.64
CA ASP A 87 18.68 7.91 35.80
C ASP A 87 18.35 9.39 35.49
N ASP A 88 17.13 9.69 35.07
CA ASP A 88 16.59 11.05 35.18
C ASP A 88 15.19 11.02 35.80
N ASP A 89 15.17 10.97 37.14
CA ASP A 89 14.02 11.22 38.00
C ASP A 89 13.55 12.71 37.90
N GLU A 90 13.59 13.32 36.72
CA GLU A 90 12.95 14.59 36.49
C GLU A 90 11.46 14.34 36.20
N GLU A 91 10.65 14.53 37.24
CA GLU A 91 9.18 14.54 37.16
C GLU A 91 8.70 15.47 36.03
N GLU A 92 8.43 14.88 34.86
CA GLU A 92 7.92 15.62 33.71
C GLU A 92 6.61 16.36 34.07
N PRO A 93 6.50 17.68 33.79
CA PRO A 93 5.44 18.52 34.34
C PRO A 93 4.01 18.18 33.86
N TRP A 94 3.86 17.39 32.80
CA TRP A 94 2.56 16.90 32.30
C TRP A 94 2.07 15.61 32.97
N ARG A 95 2.87 14.98 33.85
CA ARG A 95 2.43 13.84 34.68
C ARG A 95 1.70 14.25 35.95
N ARG A 96 1.71 15.54 36.31
CA ARG A 96 0.84 16.09 37.35
C ARG A 96 -0.55 16.34 36.77
N GLY A 97 -1.32 15.27 36.65
CA GLY A 97 -2.77 15.36 36.53
C GLY A 97 -3.36 15.65 37.92
N GLU A 98 -4.12 16.74 38.03
CA GLU A 98 -5.12 16.94 39.09
C GLU A 98 -6.29 15.94 38.94
#